data_AF-A0A9X6TYP3-F1
#
_entry.id   AF-A0A9X6TYP3-F1
#
_cell.length_a   1.000
_cell.length_b   1.000
_cell.length_c   1.000
_cell.angle_alpha   90.00
_cell.angle_beta   90.00
_cell.angle_gamma   90.00
#
_symmetry.space_group_name_H-M   'P 1'
#
loop_
_entity.id
_entity.type
_entity.pdbx_description
1 polymer ?
#
loop_
_entity_poly.entity_id
_entity_poly.type
_entity_poly.pdbx_seq_one_letter_code
_entity_poly.pdbx_strand_id
1 'polypeptide(L)'
;MFDLVNAKKIFIKFEQEGFSYIQKMIIAQQEENIFLTFQCKKNCTTSTLSIDDKNNYEKAISFFSHASGGVIIWGIDSNKNNNGVHIAKKIQPISNGKVFFSNLNDLVFKNSNTTNQDVKNIYIPFPKKINRGLVITYVPRKDYLLKLNDYYTKTRDNFAMMMGQILLNDMLENRKLLRESL
;
A
#
# COMPACT_ATOMS: atom_id res chain seq x y z
N MET A 1 2.57 2.08 -26.34
CA MET A 1 3.01 2.77 -25.10
C MET A 1 2.17 2.21 -23.96
N PHE A 2 2.67 1.21 -23.23
CA PHE A 2 1.94 0.66 -22.09
C PHE A 2 1.96 1.71 -20.99
N ASP A 3 0.78 2.23 -20.63
CA ASP A 3 0.64 3.14 -19.50
C ASP A 3 0.84 2.34 -18.22
N LEU A 4 2.10 1.96 -17.91
CA LEU A 4 2.40 1.16 -16.73
C LEU A 4 1.99 1.98 -15.51
N VAL A 5 0.97 1.47 -14.82
CA VAL A 5 0.55 1.97 -13.51
C VAL A 5 1.70 1.70 -12.55
N ASN A 6 2.12 2.73 -11.83
CA ASN A 6 3.10 2.61 -10.75
C ASN A 6 2.57 3.31 -9.49
N ALA A 7 3.21 3.07 -8.34
CA ALA A 7 2.79 3.61 -7.06
C ALA A 7 2.56 5.14 -7.09
N LYS A 8 3.44 5.88 -7.76
CA LYS A 8 3.33 7.34 -7.88
C LYS A 8 2.09 7.78 -8.64
N LYS A 9 1.78 7.15 -9.77
CA LYS A 9 0.54 7.42 -10.54
C LYS A 9 -0.71 7.10 -9.73
N ILE A 10 -0.72 5.99 -9.00
CA ILE A 10 -1.84 5.62 -8.10
C ILE A 10 -2.04 6.72 -7.05
N PHE A 11 -0.95 7.16 -6.42
CA PHE A 11 -1.02 8.17 -5.37
C PHE A 11 -1.48 9.55 -5.89
N ILE A 12 -1.00 9.97 -7.06
CA ILE A 12 -1.45 11.23 -7.70
C ILE A 12 -2.97 11.20 -7.94
N LYS A 13 -3.54 10.06 -8.36
CA LYS A 13 -5.00 9.92 -8.50
C LYS A 13 -5.72 10.11 -7.18
N PHE A 14 -5.17 9.64 -6.06
CA PHE A 14 -5.74 9.93 -4.73
C PHE A 14 -5.68 11.41 -4.38
N GLU A 15 -4.59 12.11 -4.70
CA GLU A 15 -4.49 13.56 -4.47
C GLU A 15 -5.48 14.37 -5.33
N GLN A 16 -5.72 13.93 -6.57
CA GLN A 16 -6.58 14.64 -7.52
C GLN A 16 -8.07 14.32 -7.35
N GLU A 17 -8.42 13.05 -7.18
CA GLU A 17 -9.81 12.57 -7.19
C GLU A 17 -10.35 12.22 -5.80
N GLY A 18 -9.48 12.06 -4.81
CA GLY A 18 -9.83 11.79 -3.42
C GLY A 18 -10.79 10.61 -3.25
N PHE A 19 -11.93 10.87 -2.62
CA PHE A 19 -12.93 9.85 -2.31
C PHE A 19 -13.55 9.21 -3.55
N SER A 20 -13.68 9.94 -4.67
CA SER A 20 -14.26 9.39 -5.90
C SER A 20 -13.42 8.21 -6.43
N TYR A 21 -12.10 8.29 -6.33
CA TYR A 21 -11.22 7.21 -6.77
C TYR A 21 -11.35 5.95 -5.90
N ILE A 22 -11.56 6.11 -4.59
CA ILE A 22 -11.88 5.00 -3.68
C ILE A 22 -13.17 4.31 -4.12
N GLN A 23 -14.21 5.08 -4.47
CA GLN A 23 -15.48 4.50 -4.94
C GLN A 23 -15.30 3.71 -6.23
N LYS A 24 -14.51 4.24 -7.18
CA LYS A 24 -14.19 3.54 -8.43
C LYS A 24 -13.48 2.21 -8.15
N MET A 25 -12.52 2.18 -7.23
CA MET A 25 -11.83 0.95 -6.83
C MET A 25 -12.78 -0.10 -6.25
N ILE A 26 -13.75 0.29 -5.43
CA ILE A 26 -14.74 -0.62 -4.84
C ILE A 26 -15.64 -1.20 -5.93
N ILE A 27 -16.14 -0.36 -6.85
CA ILE A 27 -17.02 -0.77 -7.95
C ILE A 27 -16.28 -1.74 -8.89
N ALA A 28 -15.04 -1.42 -9.22
CA ALA A 28 -14.20 -2.25 -10.09
C ALA A 28 -13.65 -3.50 -9.40
N GLN A 29 -13.91 -3.68 -8.09
CA GLN A 29 -13.28 -4.73 -7.26
C GLN A 29 -11.77 -4.78 -7.44
N GLN A 30 -11.12 -3.60 -7.38
CA GLN A 30 -9.70 -3.46 -7.60
C GLN A 30 -8.92 -4.49 -6.79
N GLU A 31 -8.09 -5.28 -7.48
CA GLU A 31 -7.15 -6.21 -6.87
C GLU A 31 -5.97 -5.46 -6.26
N GLU A 32 -5.52 -5.94 -5.10
CA GLU A 32 -4.19 -5.63 -4.62
C GLU A 32 -3.14 -6.10 -5.62
N ASN A 33 -2.04 -5.37 -5.68
CA ASN A 33 -0.93 -5.69 -6.56
C ASN A 33 0.38 -5.16 -5.97
N ILE A 34 1.46 -5.33 -6.71
CA ILE A 34 2.82 -4.95 -6.30
C ILE A 34 2.99 -3.46 -5.92
N PHE A 35 2.03 -2.60 -6.25
CA PHE A 35 2.01 -1.17 -5.93
C PHE A 35 0.90 -0.77 -4.97
N LEU A 36 0.01 -1.67 -4.57
CA LEU A 36 -1.25 -1.33 -3.90
C LEU A 36 -1.68 -2.40 -2.91
N THR A 37 -1.92 -1.99 -1.67
CA THR A 37 -2.55 -2.84 -0.64
C THR A 37 -3.64 -2.09 0.11
N PHE A 38 -4.68 -2.82 0.49
CA PHE A 38 -5.80 -2.38 1.30
C PHE A 38 -5.60 -2.86 2.73
N GLN A 39 -5.66 -1.92 3.67
CA GLN A 39 -5.58 -2.21 5.08
C GLN A 39 -6.88 -1.83 5.77
N CYS A 40 -7.51 -2.82 6.39
CA CYS A 40 -8.58 -2.58 7.34
C CYS A 40 -7.97 -2.31 8.72
N LYS A 41 -8.33 -1.17 9.32
CA LYS A 41 -7.92 -0.85 10.69
C LYS A 41 -8.62 -1.82 11.63
N LYS A 42 -7.88 -2.45 12.56
CA LYS A 42 -8.41 -3.49 13.47
C LYS A 42 -9.68 -3.05 14.20
N ASN A 43 -9.66 -1.82 14.71
CA ASN A 43 -10.84 -1.16 15.24
C ASN A 43 -11.00 0.21 14.58
N CYS A 44 -11.97 0.33 13.65
CA CYS A 44 -12.24 1.55 12.92
C CYS A 44 -12.98 2.62 13.75
N THR A 45 -13.46 2.31 14.96
CA THR A 45 -14.16 3.27 15.82
C THR A 45 -13.21 4.15 16.62
N THR A 46 -11.90 3.84 16.62
CA THR A 46 -10.87 4.59 17.32
C THR A 46 -9.77 5.05 16.35
N SER A 47 -9.11 6.16 16.68
CA SER A 47 -7.94 6.68 15.94
C SER A 47 -6.61 6.12 16.42
N THR A 48 -6.58 5.41 17.55
CA THR A 48 -5.35 4.84 18.12
C THR A 48 -4.90 3.63 17.30
N LEU A 49 -3.61 3.59 16.95
CA LEU A 49 -2.97 2.43 16.32
C LEU A 49 -2.85 1.30 17.34
N SER A 50 -3.45 0.15 17.05
CA SER A 50 -3.17 -1.09 17.80
C SER A 50 -1.76 -1.61 17.49
N ILE A 51 -1.31 -2.61 18.25
CA ILE A 51 -0.04 -3.31 17.95
C ILE A 51 -0.09 -3.93 16.54
N ASP A 52 -1.21 -4.59 16.20
CA ASP A 52 -1.43 -5.15 14.87
C ASP A 52 -1.38 -4.08 13.77
N ASP A 53 -2.03 -2.92 13.99
CA ASP A 53 -2.04 -1.82 13.02
C ASP A 53 -0.61 -1.31 12.76
N LYS A 54 0.22 -1.17 13.81
CA LYS A 54 1.62 -0.75 13.70
C LYS A 54 2.47 -1.77 12.95
N ASN A 55 2.38 -3.05 13.34
CA ASN A 55 3.16 -4.12 12.72
C ASN A 55 2.84 -4.26 11.22
N ASN A 56 1.56 -4.17 10.85
CA ASN A 56 1.14 -4.23 9.45
C ASN A 56 1.65 -3.02 8.66
N TYR A 57 1.60 -1.82 9.26
CA TYR A 57 2.09 -0.60 8.64
C TYR A 57 3.60 -0.65 8.38
N GLU A 58 4.40 -1.04 9.38
CA GLU A 58 5.86 -1.14 9.27
C GLU A 58 6.27 -2.22 8.26
N LYS A 59 5.57 -3.36 8.26
CA LYS A 59 5.79 -4.44 7.28
C LYS A 59 5.52 -3.96 5.86
N ALA A 60 4.42 -3.24 5.64
CA ALA A 60 4.05 -2.72 4.33
C ALA A 60 5.02 -1.64 3.84
N ILE A 61 5.43 -0.70 4.71
CA ILE A 61 6.47 0.28 4.39
C ILE A 61 7.76 -0.43 4.00
N SER A 62 8.23 -1.36 4.82
CA SER A 62 9.47 -2.08 4.57
C SER A 62 9.43 -2.80 3.22
N PHE A 63 8.34 -3.53 2.92
CA PHE A 63 8.15 -4.19 1.64
C PHE A 63 8.22 -3.19 0.47
N PHE A 64 7.41 -2.13 0.49
CA PHE A 64 7.32 -1.21 -0.64
C PHE A 64 8.59 -0.39 -0.85
N SER A 65 9.31 -0.06 0.22
CA SER A 65 10.61 0.63 0.15
C SER A 65 11.67 -0.21 -0.60
N HIS A 66 11.66 -1.54 -0.46
CA HIS A 66 12.59 -2.45 -1.14
C HIS A 66 12.09 -2.96 -2.50
N ALA A 67 10.79 -2.85 -2.75
CA ALA A 67 10.17 -3.19 -4.03
C ALA A 67 10.21 -1.98 -4.98
N SER A 68 9.14 -1.78 -5.76
CA SER A 68 9.04 -0.66 -6.71
C SER A 68 8.27 0.55 -6.15
N GLY A 69 8.23 0.70 -4.81
CA GLY A 69 7.33 1.63 -4.13
C GLY A 69 5.90 1.10 -4.06
N GLY A 70 5.03 1.77 -3.29
CA GLY A 70 3.64 1.34 -3.16
C GLY A 70 2.74 2.34 -2.46
N VAL A 71 1.45 1.97 -2.45
CA VAL A 71 0.37 2.73 -1.82
C VAL A 71 -0.37 1.82 -0.86
N ILE A 72 -0.48 2.25 0.39
CA ILE A 72 -1.26 1.60 1.44
C ILE A 72 -2.54 2.40 1.62
N ILE A 73 -3.70 1.75 1.56
CA ILE A 73 -5.00 2.40 1.76
C ILE A 73 -5.64 1.92 3.05
N TRP A 74 -5.70 2.80 4.05
CA TRP A 74 -6.37 2.54 5.31
C TRP A 74 -7.86 2.88 5.25
N GLY A 75 -8.68 1.93 5.70
CA GLY A 75 -10.14 2.10 5.76
C GLY A 75 -10.88 1.45 4.59
N ILE A 76 -10.28 0.41 4.00
CA ILE A 76 -10.93 -0.50 3.05
C ILE A 76 -10.88 -1.90 3.64
N ASP A 77 -12.05 -2.53 3.71
CA ASP A 77 -12.19 -3.97 3.95
C ASP A 77 -12.00 -4.72 2.62
N SER A 78 -11.13 -5.73 2.64
CA SER A 78 -10.74 -6.51 1.46
C SER A 78 -10.91 -7.99 1.72
N ASN A 79 -11.30 -8.75 0.70
CA ASN A 79 -11.41 -10.21 0.77
C ASN A 79 -10.77 -10.84 -0.44
N LYS A 80 -10.33 -12.09 -0.29
CA LYS A 80 -9.78 -12.86 -1.41
C LYS A 80 -10.85 -13.18 -2.43
N ASN A 81 -10.51 -13.00 -3.71
CA ASN A 81 -11.29 -13.51 -4.84
C ASN A 81 -10.98 -14.99 -5.09
N ASN A 82 -11.54 -15.56 -6.17
CA ASN A 82 -11.34 -16.97 -6.55
C ASN A 82 -9.88 -17.32 -6.86
N ASN A 83 -9.05 -16.32 -7.16
CA ASN A 83 -7.61 -16.48 -7.43
C ASN A 83 -6.75 -16.30 -6.17
N GLY A 84 -7.38 -16.08 -5.01
CA GLY A 84 -6.69 -15.87 -3.74
C GLY A 84 -6.13 -14.46 -3.55
N VAL A 85 -6.43 -13.51 -4.45
CA VAL A 85 -5.96 -12.12 -4.40
C VAL A 85 -6.98 -11.25 -3.68
N HIS A 86 -6.53 -10.38 -2.77
CA HIS A 86 -7.42 -9.46 -2.08
C HIS A 86 -7.99 -8.41 -3.04
N ILE A 87 -9.30 -8.22 -3.00
CA ILE A 87 -10.02 -7.20 -3.76
C ILE A 87 -10.70 -6.21 -2.81
N ALA A 88 -10.77 -4.93 -3.22
CA ALA A 88 -11.51 -3.91 -2.50
C ALA A 88 -13.00 -4.29 -2.41
N LYS A 89 -13.54 -4.46 -1.19
CA LYS A 89 -14.94 -4.85 -0.99
C LYS A 89 -15.79 -3.73 -0.42
N LYS A 90 -15.35 -3.12 0.67
CA LYS A 90 -16.18 -2.15 1.40
C LYS A 90 -15.34 -1.03 2.01
N ILE A 91 -15.88 0.18 1.93
CA ILE A 91 -15.30 1.34 2.60
C ILE A 91 -15.64 1.27 4.09
N GLN A 92 -14.60 1.27 4.93
CA GLN A 92 -14.69 1.26 6.38
C GLN A 92 -13.95 2.48 6.96
N PRO A 93 -14.59 3.66 6.95
CA PRO A 93 -13.91 4.89 7.34
C PRO A 93 -13.57 4.88 8.83
N ILE A 94 -12.40 5.43 9.16
CA ILE A 94 -11.85 5.48 10.51
C ILE A 94 -12.43 6.69 11.23
N SER A 95 -12.95 6.47 12.44
CA SER A 95 -13.37 7.54 13.36
C SER A 95 -12.16 8.37 13.80
N ASN A 96 -12.34 9.69 13.86
CA ASN A 96 -11.26 10.65 14.12
C ASN A 96 -10.10 10.46 13.13
N GLY A 97 -10.42 10.31 11.84
CA GLY A 97 -9.45 9.95 10.80
C GLY A 97 -8.26 10.92 10.67
N LYS A 98 -8.45 12.20 11.00
CA LYS A 98 -7.35 13.18 11.08
C LYS A 98 -6.35 12.85 12.19
N VAL A 99 -6.83 12.39 13.35
CA VAL A 99 -5.96 11.95 14.47
C VAL A 99 -5.23 10.67 14.09
N PHE A 100 -5.90 9.74 13.41
CA PHE A 100 -5.25 8.54 12.88
C PHE A 100 -4.15 8.89 11.87
N PHE A 101 -4.40 9.84 10.96
CA PHE A 101 -3.40 10.41 10.06
C PHE A 101 -2.19 10.99 10.81
N SER A 102 -2.42 11.80 11.85
CA SER A 102 -1.33 12.32 12.69
C SER A 102 -0.53 11.21 13.36
N ASN A 103 -1.21 10.19 13.91
CA ASN A 103 -0.56 9.05 14.54
C ASN A 103 0.34 8.26 13.56
N LEU A 104 -0.07 8.12 12.29
CA LEU A 104 0.76 7.50 11.25
C LEU A 104 1.98 8.36 10.91
N ASN A 105 1.83 9.68 10.82
CA ASN A 105 2.96 10.58 10.61
C ASN A 105 3.98 10.48 11.76
N ASP A 106 3.50 10.53 13.01
CA ASP A 106 4.36 10.40 14.18
C ASP A 106 5.13 9.07 14.19
N LEU A 107 4.49 7.98 13.74
CA LEU A 107 5.14 6.67 13.64
C LEU A 107 6.25 6.67 12.57
N VAL A 108 6.02 7.30 11.41
CA VAL A 108 7.04 7.46 10.36
C VAL A 108 8.22 8.28 10.88
N PHE A 109 7.96 9.39 11.59
CA PHE A 109 9.00 10.25 12.16
C PHE A 109 9.82 9.56 13.26
N LYS A 110 9.19 8.79 14.15
CA LYS A 110 9.89 8.10 15.25
C LYS A 110 10.81 6.99 14.77
N ASN A 111 10.54 6.41 13.61
CA ASN A 111 11.32 5.32 13.03
C ASN A 111 12.40 5.84 12.06
N SER A 112 12.80 7.11 12.17
CA SER A 112 13.69 7.83 11.23
C SER A 112 15.17 7.44 11.31
N ASN A 113 15.48 6.16 11.41
CA ASN A 113 16.81 5.66 11.09
C ASN A 113 16.99 5.70 9.55
N THR A 114 17.07 6.90 8.97
CA THR A 114 17.47 7.24 7.58
C THR A 114 16.67 6.67 6.40
N THR A 115 15.81 5.67 6.57
CA THR A 115 15.16 4.95 5.45
C THR A 115 13.71 5.35 5.13
N ASN A 116 12.99 6.14 5.95
CA ASN A 116 11.56 6.39 5.71
C ASN A 116 11.17 7.89 5.53
N GLN A 117 12.12 8.81 5.38
CA GLN A 117 11.84 10.27 5.32
C GLN A 117 10.89 10.70 4.19
N ASP A 118 10.78 9.92 3.12
CA ASP A 118 10.00 10.27 1.92
C ASP A 118 8.59 9.64 1.91
N VAL A 119 8.24 8.90 2.97
CA VAL A 119 6.89 8.32 3.12
C VAL A 119 5.90 9.45 3.36
N LYS A 120 4.85 9.51 2.52
CA LYS A 120 3.85 10.59 2.57
C LYS A 120 2.47 10.03 2.89
N ASN A 121 1.85 10.53 3.96
CA ASN A 121 0.44 10.27 4.22
C ASN A 121 -0.44 11.40 3.68
N ILE A 122 -1.66 11.08 3.26
CA ILE A 122 -2.74 12.05 3.04
C ILE A 122 -4.03 11.56 3.69
N TYR A 123 -4.83 12.49 4.20
CA TYR A 123 -6.16 12.22 4.73
C TYR A 123 -7.21 12.45 3.66
N ILE A 124 -8.08 11.46 3.43
CA ILE A 124 -9.24 11.57 2.55
C ILE A 124 -10.52 11.59 3.41
N PRO A 125 -11.29 12.70 3.43
CA PRO A 125 -12.51 12.78 4.21
C PRO A 125 -13.58 11.84 3.67
N PHE A 126 -14.33 11.20 4.57
CA PHE A 126 -15.52 10.45 4.20
C PHE A 126 -16.70 11.42 4.00
N PRO A 127 -17.42 11.36 2.86
CA PRO A 127 -18.50 12.30 2.60
C PRO A 127 -19.58 12.27 3.67
N LYS A 128 -20.11 13.46 4.00
CA LYS A 128 -21.28 13.65 4.88
C LYS A 128 -21.10 13.10 6.31
N LYS A 129 -19.88 12.75 6.75
CA LYS A 129 -19.58 12.38 8.15
C LYS A 129 -18.37 13.15 8.66
N ILE A 130 -18.63 14.04 9.61
CA ILE A 130 -17.58 14.85 10.23
C ILE A 130 -16.57 13.93 10.93
N ASN A 131 -15.29 14.27 10.78
CA ASN A 131 -14.15 13.61 11.42
C ASN A 131 -13.98 12.11 11.12
N ARG A 132 -14.60 11.59 10.07
CA ARG A 132 -14.36 10.23 9.56
C ARG A 132 -13.64 10.28 8.23
N GLY A 133 -12.80 9.30 7.95
CA GLY A 133 -12.10 9.27 6.67
C GLY A 133 -11.18 8.08 6.52
N LEU A 134 -10.43 8.12 5.43
CA LEU A 134 -9.40 7.16 5.07
C LEU A 134 -8.05 7.86 5.13
N VAL A 135 -6.99 7.07 5.25
CA VAL A 135 -5.62 7.58 5.15
C VAL A 135 -4.89 6.78 4.09
N ILE A 136 -4.27 7.50 3.16
CA ILE A 136 -3.49 6.90 2.08
C ILE A 136 -2.02 7.18 2.38
N THR A 137 -1.20 6.14 2.33
CA THR A 137 0.25 6.24 2.50
C THR A 137 0.93 5.93 1.18
N TYR A 138 1.75 6.85 0.70
CA TYR A 138 2.70 6.61 -0.37
C TYR A 138 4.06 6.25 0.20
N VAL A 139 4.62 5.15 -0.29
CA VAL A 139 5.96 4.69 0.01
C VAL A 139 6.76 4.74 -1.29
N PRO A 140 7.74 5.64 -1.43
CA PRO A 140 8.59 5.67 -2.61
C PRO A 140 9.53 4.46 -2.62
N ARG A 141 9.89 4.01 -3.82
CA ARG A 141 10.99 3.06 -4.01
C ARG A 141 12.27 3.66 -3.45
N LYS A 142 13.06 2.84 -2.75
CA LYS A 142 14.45 3.15 -2.44
C LYS A 142 15.34 2.15 -3.18
N ASP A 143 16.40 2.64 -3.79
CA ASP A 143 17.37 1.80 -4.50
C ASP A 143 18.31 1.10 -3.51
N TYR A 144 17.73 0.32 -2.58
CA TYR A 144 18.50 -0.65 -1.82
C TYR A 144 18.52 -1.95 -2.62
N LEU A 145 19.69 -2.27 -3.17
CA LEU A 145 19.97 -3.60 -3.72
C LEU A 145 19.62 -4.65 -2.66
N LEU A 146 18.47 -5.27 -2.88
CA LEU A 146 17.88 -6.45 -2.24
C LEU A 146 18.80 -7.21 -1.27
N LYS A 147 18.71 -6.92 0.05
CA LYS A 147 18.94 -7.94 1.10
C LYS A 147 17.64 -8.73 1.29
N LEU A 148 17.21 -9.41 0.23
CA LEU A 148 15.92 -10.12 0.14
C LEU A 148 15.83 -11.35 1.04
N ASN A 149 16.98 -11.88 1.47
CA ASN A 149 17.07 -13.15 2.19
C ASN A 149 16.45 -13.10 3.60
N ASP A 150 16.46 -11.93 4.26
CA ASP A 150 15.97 -11.79 5.63
C ASP A 150 14.43 -11.64 5.73
N TYR A 151 13.76 -11.22 4.64
CA TYR A 151 12.29 -11.08 4.62
C TYR A 151 11.59 -12.44 4.39
N TYR A 152 12.23 -13.32 3.62
CA TYR A 152 11.67 -14.59 3.13
C TYR A 152 11.41 -15.61 4.25
N THR A 153 12.23 -15.62 5.30
CA THR A 153 12.22 -16.69 6.31
C THR A 153 11.09 -16.58 7.33
N LYS A 154 10.29 -15.51 7.33
CA LYS A 154 9.29 -15.26 8.38
C LYS A 154 7.84 -15.07 7.94
N THR A 155 7.50 -14.95 6.65
CA THR A 155 6.11 -14.60 6.27
C THR A 155 5.54 -15.40 5.10
N ARG A 156 4.55 -16.26 5.39
CA ARG A 156 3.59 -16.81 4.40
C ARG A 156 2.40 -15.86 4.27
N ASP A 157 2.61 -14.73 3.61
CA ASP A 157 1.59 -13.68 3.50
C ASP A 157 1.56 -13.10 2.08
N ASN A 158 0.58 -12.25 1.79
CA ASN A 158 0.32 -11.65 0.48
C ASN A 158 1.56 -10.96 -0.13
N PHE A 159 2.39 -10.32 0.69
CA PHE A 159 3.66 -9.73 0.27
C PHE A 159 4.66 -10.74 -0.32
N ALA A 160 4.68 -11.98 0.18
CA ALA A 160 5.53 -13.03 -0.39
C ALA A 160 5.07 -13.44 -1.80
N MET A 161 3.75 -13.48 -2.03
CA MET A 161 3.19 -13.72 -3.38
C MET A 161 3.55 -12.57 -4.33
N MET A 162 3.39 -11.32 -3.88
CA MET A 162 3.75 -10.14 -4.67
C MET A 162 5.25 -10.09 -5.01
N MET A 163 6.15 -10.45 -4.09
CA MET A 163 7.58 -10.57 -4.41
C MET A 163 7.86 -11.63 -5.46
N GLY A 164 7.20 -12.79 -5.38
CA GLY A 164 7.30 -13.83 -6.41
C GLY A 164 6.94 -13.27 -7.79
N GLN A 165 5.89 -12.46 -7.87
CA GLN A 165 5.48 -11.79 -9.11
C GLN A 165 6.53 -10.78 -9.60
N ILE A 166 7.12 -9.98 -8.70
CA ILE A 166 8.19 -9.03 -9.04
C ILE A 166 9.40 -9.77 -9.62
N LEU A 167 9.89 -10.80 -8.92
CA LEU A 167 11.05 -11.59 -9.38
C LEU A 167 10.79 -12.27 -10.72
N LEU A 168 9.59 -12.84 -10.92
CA LEU A 168 9.22 -13.43 -12.21
C LEU A 168 9.20 -12.40 -13.33
N ASN A 169 8.64 -11.21 -13.09
CA ASN A 169 8.60 -10.13 -14.07
C ASN A 169 10.01 -9.67 -14.43
N ASP A 170 10.88 -9.44 -13.45
CA ASP A 170 12.29 -9.07 -13.68
C ASP A 170 13.04 -10.14 -14.50
N MET A 171 12.81 -11.43 -14.20
CA MET A 171 13.40 -12.53 -14.99
C MET A 171 12.88 -12.55 -16.43
N LEU A 172 11.59 -12.28 -16.65
CA LEU A 172 11.00 -12.24 -17.98
C LEU A 172 11.45 -11.03 -18.80
N GLU A 173 11.59 -9.86 -18.17
CA GLU A 173 12.13 -8.65 -18.82
C GLU A 173 13.59 -8.84 -19.24
N ASN A 174 14.44 -9.40 -18.37
CA ASN A 174 15.82 -9.71 -18.71
C ASN A 174 15.94 -10.72 -19.86
N ARG A 175 15.03 -11.70 -19.94
CA ARG A 175 14.95 -12.64 -21.08
C ARG A 175 14.52 -11.98 -22.39
N LYS A 176 13.68 -10.96 -22.35
CA LYS A 176 13.29 -10.20 -23.55
C LYS A 176 14.45 -9.35 -24.06
N LEU A 177 15.13 -8.64 -23.16
CA LEU A 177 16.32 -7.84 -23.52
C LEU A 177 17.41 -8.70 -24.17
N LEU A 178 17.65 -9.92 -23.65
CA LEU A 178 18.59 -10.87 -24.25
C LEU A 178 18.19 -11.37 -25.65
N ARG A 179 16.87 -11.43 -25.94
CA ARG A 179 16.36 -11.83 -27.26
C ARG A 179 16.36 -10.69 -28.27
N GLU A 180 16.28 -9.45 -27.80
CA GLU A 180 16.32 -8.24 -28.63
C GLU A 180 17.77 -7.77 -28.91
N SER A 181 18.74 -8.29 -28.15
CA SER A 181 20.18 -8.07 -28.35
C SER A 181 20.88 -9.12 -29.22
N LEU A 182 20.12 -10.07 -29.78
CA LEU A 182 20.57 -11.11 -30.71
C LEU A 182 19.99 -10.85 -32.10
#